data_AF-A0A0Q5XG93-F1
#
_entry.id   AF-A0A0Q5XG93-F1
#
_cell.length_a   1.000
_cell.length_b   1.000
_cell.length_c   1.000
_cell.angle_alpha   90.00
_cell.angle_beta   90.00
_cell.angle_gamma   90.00
#
_symmetry.space_group_name_H-M   'P 1'
#
loop_
_entity.id
_entity.type
_entity.pdbx_description
1 polymer ?
#
loop_
_entity_poly.entity_id
_entity_poly.type
_entity_poly.pdbx_seq_one_letter_code
_entity_poly.pdbx_strand_id
1 'polypeptide(L)'
;MAIFDYKGHDARAEVTEAYALARYGQLRAFGAVGALATQLTGTSGNFAPPSGWTDLTAADLSLPGTSVDQLGFFHGLTSQSPQVKVLAYRDAGGAIERLGISFAETSDLGDLPDYLKLAKGEYLNAFLYILEATARFAKAHGLTGNDVVVTGYSLGGGATNIMAERSPDIADGFYSASNYFGFASPNIYDNSDKILNLGAENDLVFRSLGTSTDSVAEGFNEAFLHKDRPFGSSNDNTVIFNDFYANPLSPFGPKTVFNVIGGVNAHITNLFSDAFATMARSSFASIMEKDSTIVVAQLSDLLRPFVWVEDAARSTSSHYGQPAFILGSDKADLLRDGKASDFLEGFGGNDRFSLSTGNDTVIGGSGTDTVQMAGSIDTYEAIRLQDGTLVMRDLSGQMGLKEMTSVERIEFGWLIPTSYTVTATKLDTFLFADKTYVAHVEGTAGDNILAGTAGIDRIFGLAGNDIIHGGAGNDLLHGGVGNDRLFGDAGDDDLYGGIGNDVLEGGAGNDRLSGGIGSDVFDFSNSASGRDVVTDFNDGVEGHDTLVVSATLFKTADAVLSHFVQIGADAVLSWAGGSVVLTETRVSDLHLGDILIV
;
A
#
# COMPACT_ATOMS: atom_id res chain seq x y z
N MET A 1 -10.21 -2.37 4.78
CA MET A 1 -9.72 -1.81 6.06
C MET A 1 -8.32 -1.28 5.81
N ALA A 2 -8.05 -0.03 6.21
CA ALA A 2 -6.75 0.59 5.94
C ALA A 2 -5.59 -0.26 6.49
N ILE A 3 -4.48 -0.28 5.77
CA ILE A 3 -3.31 -1.13 6.01
C ILE A 3 -2.73 -0.95 7.42
N PHE A 4 -2.88 0.25 7.99
CA PHE A 4 -2.40 0.60 9.32
C PHE A 4 -3.48 0.59 10.40
N ASP A 5 -4.73 0.22 10.09
CA ASP A 5 -5.75 0.08 11.11
C ASP A 5 -5.43 -1.11 12.01
N TYR A 6 -5.32 -0.84 13.31
CA TYR A 6 -5.05 -1.86 14.33
C TYR A 6 -5.93 -1.61 15.55
N LYS A 7 -6.66 -2.64 15.99
CA LYS A 7 -7.63 -2.53 17.11
C LYS A 7 -8.62 -1.35 16.95
N GLY A 8 -9.07 -1.08 15.72
CA GLY A 8 -10.11 -0.11 15.41
C GLY A 8 -9.69 1.37 15.45
N HIS A 9 -8.39 1.66 15.30
CA HIS A 9 -7.87 3.01 15.09
C HIS A 9 -6.69 3.00 14.11
N ASP A 10 -6.42 4.17 13.52
CA ASP A 10 -5.22 4.42 12.70
C ASP A 10 -3.96 4.29 13.58
N ALA A 11 -3.16 3.25 13.31
CA ALA A 11 -1.97 2.93 14.09
C ALA A 11 -0.65 3.30 13.39
N ARG A 12 -0.66 4.25 12.45
CA ARG A 12 0.55 4.68 11.71
C ARG A 12 1.69 5.14 12.62
N ALA A 13 1.35 5.86 13.69
CA ALA A 13 2.33 6.35 14.66
C ALA A 13 2.93 5.18 15.47
N GLU A 14 2.09 4.26 15.93
CA GLU A 14 2.51 3.05 16.64
C GLU A 14 3.37 2.15 15.76
N VAL A 15 3.03 1.98 14.49
CA VAL A 15 3.82 1.18 13.53
C VAL A 15 5.21 1.79 13.33
N THR A 16 5.28 3.10 13.10
CA THR A 16 6.57 3.81 12.94
C THR A 16 7.43 3.70 14.20
N GLU A 17 6.81 3.85 15.39
CA GLU A 17 7.50 3.68 16.67
C GLU A 17 7.96 2.22 16.89
N ALA A 18 7.08 1.25 16.67
CA ALA A 18 7.36 -0.16 16.84
C ALA A 18 8.44 -0.65 15.88
N TYR A 19 8.49 -0.10 14.66
CA TYR A 19 9.57 -0.40 13.72
C TYR A 19 10.89 0.22 14.17
N ALA A 20 10.90 1.47 14.65
CA ALA A 20 12.09 2.09 15.22
C ALA A 20 12.65 1.30 16.42
N LEU A 21 11.76 0.78 17.29
CA LEU A 21 12.11 -0.13 18.37
C LEU A 21 12.68 -1.45 17.83
N ALA A 22 12.03 -2.07 16.84
CA ALA A 22 12.50 -3.30 16.21
C ALA A 22 13.91 -3.13 15.63
N ARG A 23 14.15 -2.04 14.88
CA ARG A 23 15.47 -1.69 14.32
C ARG A 23 16.52 -1.51 15.41
N TYR A 24 16.18 -0.80 16.50
CA TYR A 24 17.07 -0.65 17.65
C TYR A 24 17.40 -2.00 18.32
N GLY A 25 16.41 -2.89 18.39
CA GLY A 25 16.57 -4.29 18.80
C GLY A 25 17.55 -5.10 17.96
N GLN A 26 17.96 -4.64 16.77
CA GLN A 26 18.88 -5.38 15.88
C GLN A 26 20.37 -5.05 16.08
N LEU A 27 20.76 -4.27 17.09
CA LEU A 27 22.13 -3.77 17.31
C LEU A 27 23.26 -4.83 17.20
N ARG A 28 23.01 -6.12 17.44
CA ARG A 28 24.01 -7.20 17.24
C ARG A 28 24.15 -7.70 15.80
N ALA A 29 23.11 -7.59 14.96
CA ALA A 29 23.19 -7.95 13.54
C ALA A 29 24.19 -7.07 12.77
N PHE A 30 24.47 -5.85 13.26
CA PHE A 30 25.38 -4.88 12.63
C PHE A 30 26.87 -5.22 12.67
N GLY A 31 27.27 -6.41 13.15
CA GLY A 31 28.63 -6.92 12.96
C GLY A 31 28.98 -7.11 11.47
N ALA A 32 28.94 -8.34 10.98
CA ALA A 32 29.28 -8.63 9.58
C ALA A 32 28.23 -8.09 8.57
N VAL A 33 26.94 -8.06 8.95
CA VAL A 33 25.84 -7.58 8.09
C VAL A 33 25.80 -6.05 8.04
N GLY A 34 26.20 -5.35 9.10
CA GLY A 34 26.27 -3.88 9.10
C GLY A 34 27.31 -3.32 8.13
N ALA A 35 28.45 -3.99 7.97
CA ALA A 35 29.45 -3.64 6.96
C ALA A 35 28.94 -3.88 5.53
N LEU A 36 28.25 -5.01 5.32
CA LEU A 36 27.60 -5.33 4.04
C LEU A 36 26.47 -4.33 3.72
N ALA A 37 25.64 -3.99 4.69
CA ALA A 37 24.54 -3.04 4.52
C ALA A 37 25.01 -1.60 4.30
N THR A 38 26.08 -1.17 4.96
CA THR A 38 26.72 0.13 4.65
C THR A 38 27.22 0.15 3.21
N GLN A 39 27.76 -0.97 2.72
CA GLN A 39 28.23 -1.11 1.35
C GLN A 39 27.10 -1.21 0.32
N LEU A 40 25.95 -1.82 0.67
CA LEU A 40 24.80 -2.00 -0.21
C LEU A 40 23.85 -0.80 -0.26
N THR A 41 23.64 -0.13 0.88
CA THR A 41 22.61 0.92 1.02
C THR A 41 23.20 2.33 1.10
N GLY A 42 24.50 2.48 1.37
CA GLY A 42 25.14 3.78 1.59
C GLY A 42 24.67 4.51 2.86
N THR A 43 23.84 3.89 3.70
CA THR A 43 23.32 4.48 4.94
C THR A 43 24.05 3.93 6.17
N SER A 44 24.46 4.81 7.07
CA SER A 44 24.90 4.43 8.43
C SER A 44 23.68 4.45 9.36
N GLY A 45 23.32 3.32 9.96
CA GLY A 45 22.18 3.24 10.88
C GLY A 45 22.29 4.22 12.06
N ASN A 46 21.16 4.72 12.55
CA ASN A 46 21.11 5.44 13.82
C ASN A 46 20.98 4.42 14.96
N PHE A 47 21.97 4.40 15.86
CA PHE A 47 22.16 3.37 16.90
C PHE A 47 21.72 3.83 18.29
N ALA A 48 21.04 4.98 18.40
CA ALA A 48 20.44 5.45 19.63
C ALA A 48 19.05 4.83 19.82
N PRO A 49 18.59 4.62 21.07
CA PRO A 49 17.21 4.27 21.30
C PRO A 49 16.29 5.35 20.71
N PRO A 50 15.09 4.98 20.23
CA PRO A 50 14.13 5.96 19.72
C PRO A 50 13.82 7.05 20.75
N SER A 51 13.43 8.25 20.28
CA SER A 51 13.18 9.38 21.16
C SER A 51 12.18 9.03 22.28
N GLY A 52 12.53 9.36 23.52
CA GLY A 52 11.73 9.06 24.72
C GLY A 52 11.93 7.64 25.28
N TRP A 53 12.56 6.73 24.54
CA TRP A 53 12.84 5.37 24.98
C TRP A 53 14.23 5.25 25.62
N THR A 54 14.30 4.46 26.69
CA THR A 54 15.56 4.13 27.39
C THR A 54 15.60 2.66 27.74
N ASP A 55 16.78 2.02 27.64
CA ASP A 55 16.96 0.63 28.06
C ASP A 55 16.71 0.48 29.57
N LEU A 56 15.95 -0.56 29.94
CA LEU A 56 15.92 -1.03 31.32
C LEU A 56 17.13 -1.91 31.61
N THR A 57 17.70 -1.75 32.78
CA THR A 57 18.84 -2.55 33.25
C THR A 57 18.37 -3.84 33.94
N ALA A 58 19.28 -4.80 34.10
CA ALA A 58 19.01 -5.98 34.92
C ALA A 58 18.64 -5.60 36.37
N ALA A 59 19.21 -4.51 36.91
CA ALA A 59 18.87 -4.02 38.24
C ALA A 59 17.41 -3.52 38.31
N ASP A 60 16.95 -2.79 37.28
CA ASP A 60 15.55 -2.32 37.20
C ASP A 60 14.58 -3.50 37.24
N LEU A 61 14.88 -4.57 36.50
CA LEU A 61 14.05 -5.78 36.45
C LEU A 61 14.28 -6.77 37.61
N SER A 62 15.14 -6.43 38.58
CA SER A 62 15.54 -7.32 39.67
C SER A 62 16.09 -8.68 39.17
N LEU A 63 16.84 -8.65 38.07
CA LEU A 63 17.52 -9.78 37.47
C LEU A 63 19.03 -9.75 37.76
N PRO A 64 19.73 -10.90 37.71
CA PRO A 64 21.18 -10.93 37.81
C PRO A 64 21.83 -10.07 36.72
N GLY A 65 22.91 -9.35 37.05
CA GLY A 65 23.67 -8.57 36.06
C GLY A 65 24.25 -9.41 34.92
N THR A 66 24.37 -10.73 35.10
CA THR A 66 24.78 -11.69 34.06
C THR A 66 23.66 -12.08 33.10
N SER A 67 22.44 -11.54 33.26
CA SER A 67 21.31 -11.78 32.34
C SER A 67 21.25 -10.75 31.21
N VAL A 68 22.04 -9.68 31.30
CA VAL A 68 22.12 -8.59 30.32
C VAL A 68 23.57 -8.38 29.89
N ASP A 69 23.80 -8.09 28.61
CA ASP A 69 25.13 -7.77 28.11
C ASP A 69 25.49 -6.28 28.26
N GLN A 70 26.68 -5.91 27.80
CA GLN A 70 27.17 -4.52 27.85
C GLN A 70 26.41 -3.56 26.93
N LEU A 71 25.63 -4.08 25.98
CA LEU A 71 24.81 -3.33 25.04
C LEU A 71 23.33 -3.27 25.48
N GLY A 72 23.01 -3.78 26.67
CA GLY A 72 21.64 -3.79 27.20
C GLY A 72 20.73 -4.88 26.63
N PHE A 73 21.28 -5.92 26.00
CA PHE A 73 20.49 -7.08 25.55
C PHE A 73 20.36 -8.10 26.66
N PHE A 74 19.12 -8.41 27.01
CA PHE A 74 18.82 -9.59 27.80
C PHE A 74 18.93 -10.83 26.93
N HIS A 75 19.43 -11.92 27.49
CA HIS A 75 19.60 -13.16 26.75
C HIS A 75 18.85 -14.33 27.38
N GLY A 76 18.70 -15.40 26.60
CA GLY A 76 18.07 -16.64 27.05
C GLY A 76 18.70 -17.22 28.32
N LEU A 77 17.88 -17.91 29.10
CA LEU A 77 18.29 -18.54 30.37
C LEU A 77 19.43 -19.57 30.18
N THR A 78 19.46 -20.25 29.03
CA THR A 78 20.38 -21.35 28.73
C THR A 78 21.32 -21.07 27.55
N SER A 79 21.14 -19.96 26.84
CA SER A 79 21.94 -19.56 25.66
C SER A 79 21.98 -18.05 25.51
N GLN A 80 23.11 -17.53 25.02
CA GLN A 80 23.28 -16.11 24.72
C GLN A 80 22.84 -15.71 23.30
N SER A 81 22.47 -16.68 22.46
CA SER A 81 21.98 -16.41 21.09
C SER A 81 20.64 -15.68 21.09
N PRO A 82 19.56 -16.19 21.73
CA PRO A 82 18.28 -15.49 21.77
C PRO A 82 18.39 -14.23 22.62
N GLN A 83 18.02 -13.09 22.03
CA GLN A 83 18.20 -11.76 22.61
C GLN A 83 16.92 -10.93 22.56
N VAL A 84 16.74 -10.09 23.58
CA VAL A 84 15.62 -9.16 23.69
C VAL A 84 16.07 -7.89 24.39
N LYS A 85 15.58 -6.75 23.92
CA LYS A 85 15.65 -5.48 24.65
C LYS A 85 14.36 -5.20 25.36
N VAL A 86 14.48 -4.71 26.59
CA VAL A 86 13.35 -4.19 27.36
C VAL A 86 13.61 -2.70 27.58
N LEU A 87 12.68 -1.87 27.13
CA LEU A 87 12.78 -0.42 27.16
C LEU A 87 11.63 0.19 27.95
N ALA A 88 11.86 1.38 28.49
CA ALA A 88 10.85 2.23 29.10
C ALA A 88 10.74 3.56 28.36
N TYR A 89 9.51 3.94 28.03
CA TYR A 89 9.18 5.28 27.56
C TYR A 89 8.92 6.18 28.75
N ARG A 90 9.56 7.35 28.78
CA ARG A 90 9.40 8.32 29.88
C ARG A 90 8.77 9.61 29.37
N ASP A 91 7.82 10.12 30.15
CA ASP A 91 7.25 11.44 29.92
C ASP A 91 8.27 12.56 30.20
N ALA A 92 7.87 13.80 29.95
CA ALA A 92 8.70 14.97 30.25
C ALA A 92 9.01 15.13 31.76
N GLY A 93 8.23 14.50 32.65
CA GLY A 93 8.43 14.47 34.09
C GLY A 93 9.33 13.32 34.58
N GLY A 94 9.75 12.41 33.69
CA GLY A 94 10.57 11.24 33.98
C GLY A 94 9.80 9.99 34.46
N ALA A 95 8.46 10.06 34.54
CA ALA A 95 7.60 8.93 34.88
C ALA A 95 7.56 7.92 33.72
N ILE A 96 7.49 6.63 34.05
CA ILE A 96 7.39 5.57 33.03
C ILE A 96 5.92 5.42 32.66
N GLU A 97 5.60 5.62 31.38
CA GLU A 97 4.24 5.51 30.86
C GLU A 97 4.02 4.24 30.04
N ARG A 98 5.07 3.75 29.37
CA ARG A 98 4.98 2.58 28.48
C ARG A 98 6.23 1.74 28.52
N LEU A 99 6.10 0.46 28.18
CA LEU A 99 7.22 -0.48 28.04
C LEU A 99 7.31 -1.00 26.61
N GLY A 100 8.53 -1.26 26.18
CA GLY A 100 8.87 -1.78 24.87
C GLY A 100 9.59 -3.11 25.04
N ILE A 101 9.14 -4.14 24.35
CA ILE A 101 9.81 -5.44 24.29
C ILE A 101 10.19 -5.66 22.83
N SER A 102 11.48 -5.53 22.52
CA SER A 102 12.00 -5.70 21.17
C SER A 102 12.82 -6.98 21.09
N PHE A 103 12.28 -8.00 20.43
CA PHE A 103 13.04 -9.23 20.15
C PHE A 103 14.03 -8.97 19.01
N ALA A 104 15.25 -9.46 19.19
CA ALA A 104 16.32 -9.32 18.21
C ALA A 104 16.34 -10.50 17.23
N GLU A 105 16.95 -10.30 16.07
CA GLU A 105 17.49 -11.40 15.28
C GLU A 105 18.66 -12.08 15.99
N THR A 106 19.00 -13.26 15.49
CA THR A 106 20.26 -13.91 15.79
C THR A 106 21.27 -13.58 14.68
N SER A 107 22.51 -13.24 15.06
CA SER A 107 23.46 -12.56 14.18
C SER A 107 24.37 -13.50 13.36
N ASP A 108 24.11 -14.80 13.27
CA ASP A 108 24.96 -15.72 12.50
C ASP A 108 24.21 -16.75 11.62
N LEU A 109 24.88 -17.18 10.54
CA LEU A 109 24.37 -18.16 9.57
C LEU A 109 24.22 -19.59 10.15
N GLY A 110 24.67 -19.82 11.38
CA GLY A 110 24.53 -21.07 12.14
C GLY A 110 23.20 -21.22 12.87
N ASP A 111 22.34 -20.21 12.84
CA ASP A 111 21.05 -20.17 13.56
C ASP A 111 19.89 -20.88 12.83
N LEU A 112 20.19 -21.70 11.81
CA LEU A 112 19.19 -22.59 11.19
C LEU A 112 18.39 -23.44 12.22
N PRO A 113 18.98 -23.91 13.35
CA PRO A 113 18.23 -24.59 14.41
C PRO A 113 17.21 -23.68 15.13
N ASP A 114 17.43 -22.37 15.16
CA ASP A 114 16.53 -21.43 15.84
C ASP A 114 15.26 -21.15 15.01
N TYR A 115 15.34 -21.17 13.68
CA TYR A 115 14.15 -21.21 12.82
C TYR A 115 13.27 -22.45 13.10
N LEU A 116 13.89 -23.60 13.38
CA LEU A 116 13.15 -24.81 13.76
C LEU A 116 12.51 -24.69 15.15
N LYS A 117 13.17 -24.01 16.10
CA LYS A 117 12.57 -23.69 17.41
C LYS A 117 11.44 -22.68 17.28
N LEU A 118 11.57 -21.71 16.38
CA LEU A 118 10.54 -20.72 16.08
C LEU A 118 9.29 -21.40 15.52
N ALA A 119 9.45 -22.27 14.52
CA ALA A 119 8.35 -23.08 13.96
C ALA A 119 7.64 -23.94 15.03
N LYS A 120 8.31 -24.27 16.13
CA LYS A 120 7.76 -25.05 17.25
C LYS A 120 7.30 -24.18 18.42
N GLY A 121 7.40 -22.85 18.34
CA GLY A 121 7.11 -21.92 19.43
C GLY A 121 8.06 -22.02 20.63
N GLU A 122 9.15 -22.79 20.51
CA GLU A 122 10.13 -23.07 21.58
C GLU A 122 11.07 -21.88 21.81
N TYR A 123 11.25 -21.01 20.81
CA TYR A 123 12.14 -19.85 20.88
C TYR A 123 11.77 -18.90 22.03
N LEU A 124 10.46 -18.65 22.24
CA LEU A 124 9.95 -17.79 23.30
C LEU A 124 10.29 -18.30 24.72
N ASN A 125 10.48 -19.62 24.88
CA ASN A 125 10.77 -20.22 26.19
C ASN A 125 12.09 -19.68 26.80
N ALA A 126 13.02 -19.21 25.97
CA ALA A 126 14.25 -18.58 26.42
C ALA A 126 14.00 -17.28 27.21
N PHE A 127 12.89 -16.60 26.96
CA PHE A 127 12.60 -15.26 27.47
C PHE A 127 11.56 -15.20 28.59
N LEU A 128 10.90 -16.33 28.94
CA LEU A 128 9.80 -16.33 29.92
C LEU A 128 10.19 -15.67 31.25
N TYR A 129 11.41 -15.91 31.74
CA TYR A 129 11.89 -15.31 32.99
C TYR A 129 12.05 -13.77 32.90
N ILE A 130 12.41 -13.25 31.72
CA ILE A 130 12.51 -11.81 31.45
C ILE A 130 11.11 -11.22 31.35
N LEU A 131 10.20 -11.87 30.63
CA LEU A 131 8.80 -11.44 30.49
C LEU A 131 8.09 -11.40 31.85
N GLU A 132 8.28 -12.41 32.71
CA GLU A 132 7.75 -12.37 34.07
C GLU A 132 8.33 -11.20 34.90
N ALA A 133 9.63 -10.91 34.76
CA ALA A 133 10.27 -9.79 35.44
C ALA A 133 9.76 -8.44 34.94
N THR A 134 9.63 -8.28 33.63
CA THR A 134 9.07 -7.09 32.99
C THR A 134 7.62 -6.86 33.40
N ALA A 135 6.78 -7.89 33.45
CA ALA A 135 5.40 -7.77 33.92
C ALA A 135 5.31 -7.34 35.39
N ARG A 136 6.20 -7.85 36.26
CA ARG A 136 6.29 -7.38 37.66
C ARG A 136 6.72 -5.92 37.74
N PHE A 137 7.72 -5.52 36.95
CA PHE A 137 8.19 -4.14 36.87
C PHE A 137 7.07 -3.19 36.41
N ALA A 138 6.33 -3.58 35.36
CA ALA A 138 5.20 -2.83 34.83
C ALA A 138 4.12 -2.61 35.90
N LYS A 139 3.68 -3.69 36.56
CA LYS A 139 2.68 -3.64 37.65
C LYS A 139 3.14 -2.75 38.80
N ALA A 140 4.44 -2.77 39.15
CA ALA A 140 5.01 -1.91 40.19
C ALA A 140 4.99 -0.41 39.83
N HIS A 141 4.93 -0.08 38.53
CA HIS A 141 4.81 1.29 38.03
C HIS A 141 3.37 1.67 37.64
N GLY A 142 2.38 0.84 37.98
CA GLY A 142 0.97 1.11 37.68
C GLY A 142 0.56 0.83 36.22
N LEU A 143 1.43 0.18 35.44
CA LEU A 143 1.17 -0.15 34.04
C LEU A 143 0.40 -1.46 33.90
N THR A 144 -0.35 -1.56 32.81
CA THR A 144 -1.13 -2.71 32.37
C THR A 144 -0.56 -3.29 31.07
N GLY A 145 -1.14 -4.39 30.58
CA GLY A 145 -0.77 -4.96 29.29
C GLY A 145 -0.92 -3.97 28.13
N ASN A 146 -1.92 -3.07 28.18
CA ASN A 146 -2.16 -2.07 27.13
C ASN A 146 -1.01 -1.08 26.96
N ASP A 147 -0.20 -0.90 28.01
CA ASP A 147 0.92 0.04 28.04
C ASP A 147 2.23 -0.60 27.53
N VAL A 148 2.13 -1.79 26.93
CA VAL A 148 3.26 -2.56 26.41
C VAL A 148 3.18 -2.67 24.89
N VAL A 149 4.25 -2.25 24.22
CA VAL A 149 4.52 -2.50 22.81
C VAL A 149 5.47 -3.68 22.70
N VAL A 150 5.09 -4.72 21.97
CA VAL A 150 5.90 -5.89 21.66
C VAL A 150 6.19 -5.90 20.17
N THR A 151 7.46 -5.98 19.81
CA THR A 151 7.91 -5.84 18.43
C THR A 151 9.16 -6.65 18.14
N GLY A 152 9.47 -6.81 16.86
CA GLY A 152 10.71 -7.36 16.39
C GLY A 152 10.75 -7.45 14.87
N TYR A 153 11.95 -7.62 14.33
CA TYR A 153 12.19 -7.81 12.90
C TYR A 153 12.68 -9.25 12.67
N SER A 154 12.26 -9.89 11.58
CA SER A 154 12.69 -11.24 11.19
C SER A 154 12.40 -12.29 12.26
N LEU A 155 13.40 -13.05 12.74
CA LEU A 155 13.27 -13.96 13.89
C LEU A 155 12.64 -13.27 15.12
N GLY A 156 12.92 -11.98 15.36
CA GLY A 156 12.27 -11.20 16.39
C GLY A 156 10.79 -10.92 16.11
N GLY A 157 10.44 -10.70 14.83
CA GLY A 157 9.05 -10.63 14.38
C GLY A 157 8.32 -11.95 14.61
N GLY A 158 9.00 -13.07 14.39
CA GLY A 158 8.47 -14.40 14.68
C GLY A 158 8.25 -14.66 16.17
N ALA A 159 9.19 -14.23 17.02
CA ALA A 159 9.05 -14.26 18.47
C ALA A 159 7.87 -13.41 18.96
N THR A 160 7.64 -12.26 18.30
CA THR A 160 6.48 -11.38 18.54
C THR A 160 5.17 -12.10 18.22
N ASN A 161 5.10 -12.81 17.09
CA ASN A 161 3.93 -13.63 16.73
C ASN A 161 3.66 -14.75 17.76
N ILE A 162 4.69 -15.48 18.17
CA ILE A 162 4.55 -16.54 19.19
C ILE A 162 4.10 -15.94 20.54
N MET A 163 4.62 -14.76 20.90
CA MET A 163 4.23 -14.08 22.13
C MET A 163 2.79 -13.57 22.08
N ALA A 164 2.32 -13.08 20.93
CA ALA A 164 0.92 -12.69 20.74
C ALA A 164 -0.02 -13.88 20.94
N GLU A 165 0.28 -15.02 20.27
CA GLU A 165 -0.47 -16.27 20.37
C GLU A 165 -0.52 -16.81 21.81
N ARG A 166 0.63 -16.82 22.49
CA ARG A 166 0.78 -17.35 23.86
C ARG A 166 0.53 -16.34 24.97
N SER A 167 0.14 -15.11 24.64
CA SER A 167 -0.03 -14.02 25.60
C SER A 167 -0.95 -14.34 26.79
N PRO A 168 -2.01 -15.18 26.69
CA PRO A 168 -2.82 -15.59 27.84
C PRO A 168 -2.07 -16.43 28.88
N ASP A 169 -1.03 -17.16 28.45
CA ASP A 169 -0.30 -18.10 29.29
C ASP A 169 0.96 -17.48 29.94
N ILE A 170 1.31 -16.25 29.56
CA ILE A 170 2.54 -15.58 30.00
C ILE A 170 2.22 -14.58 31.11
N ALA A 171 2.94 -14.68 32.22
CA ALA A 171 2.84 -13.74 33.35
C ALA A 171 1.39 -13.50 33.83
N ASP A 172 0.63 -14.59 33.96
CA ASP A 172 -0.79 -14.62 34.35
C ASP A 172 -1.69 -13.79 33.40
N GLY A 173 -1.44 -13.86 32.10
CA GLY A 173 -2.21 -13.16 31.07
C GLY A 173 -1.96 -11.65 31.01
N PHE A 174 -0.90 -11.15 31.66
CA PHE A 174 -0.59 -9.72 31.68
C PHE A 174 -0.48 -9.12 30.28
N TYR A 175 0.07 -9.88 29.33
CA TYR A 175 0.34 -9.42 27.97
C TYR A 175 -0.84 -9.58 27.00
N SER A 176 -1.96 -10.17 27.42
CA SER A 176 -3.09 -10.45 26.50
C SER A 176 -3.70 -9.23 25.81
N ALA A 177 -3.50 -8.05 26.39
CA ALA A 177 -4.00 -6.77 25.86
C ALA A 177 -2.90 -5.91 25.20
N SER A 178 -1.65 -6.38 25.20
CA SER A 178 -0.51 -5.67 24.63
C SER A 178 -0.64 -5.42 23.13
N ASN A 179 0.16 -4.47 22.64
CA ASN A 179 0.19 -4.09 21.23
C ASN A 179 1.33 -4.84 20.55
N TYR A 180 1.02 -5.61 19.51
CA TYR A 180 1.96 -6.48 18.83
C TYR A 180 2.13 -6.06 17.38
N PHE A 181 3.39 -5.83 16.99
CA PHE A 181 3.78 -5.46 15.63
C PHE A 181 4.92 -6.38 15.19
N GLY A 182 4.64 -7.27 14.24
CA GLY A 182 5.65 -8.18 13.68
C GLY A 182 6.18 -7.66 12.36
N PHE A 183 7.50 -7.52 12.22
CA PHE A 183 8.11 -7.05 10.98
C PHE A 183 8.93 -8.14 10.30
N ALA A 184 8.74 -8.31 8.99
CA ALA A 184 9.40 -9.35 8.19
C ALA A 184 9.36 -10.75 8.85
N SER A 185 8.24 -11.05 9.54
CA SER A 185 8.12 -12.25 10.35
C SER A 185 8.06 -13.50 9.47
N PRO A 186 8.86 -14.55 9.75
CA PRO A 186 8.79 -15.79 9.01
C PRO A 186 7.54 -16.61 9.34
N ASN A 187 7.08 -16.60 10.60
CA ASN A 187 5.82 -17.25 11.00
C ASN A 187 4.73 -16.20 11.29
N ILE A 188 3.48 -16.56 11.01
CA ILE A 188 2.32 -15.68 11.14
C ILE A 188 1.34 -16.27 12.16
N TYR A 189 1.03 -15.50 13.21
CA TYR A 189 -0.16 -15.70 14.02
C TYR A 189 -1.31 -14.94 13.38
N ASP A 190 -2.16 -15.65 12.63
CA ASP A 190 -3.15 -15.01 11.77
C ASP A 190 -4.39 -14.51 12.53
N ASN A 191 -4.21 -13.41 13.27
CA ASN A 191 -5.25 -12.77 14.05
C ASN A 191 -5.07 -11.24 14.05
N SER A 192 -5.79 -10.56 13.17
CA SER A 192 -5.72 -9.11 12.98
C SER A 192 -6.16 -8.30 14.21
N ASP A 193 -6.90 -8.88 15.15
CA ASP A 193 -7.28 -8.23 16.41
C ASP A 193 -6.11 -8.21 17.43
N LYS A 194 -5.10 -9.06 17.20
CA LYS A 194 -4.00 -9.26 18.14
C LYS A 194 -2.67 -8.73 17.64
N ILE A 195 -2.36 -8.92 16.35
CA ILE A 195 -1.07 -8.56 15.79
C ILE A 195 -1.23 -7.98 14.39
N LEU A 196 -0.43 -6.96 14.10
CA LEU A 196 -0.23 -6.44 12.75
C LEU A 196 1.15 -6.91 12.24
N ASN A 197 1.15 -7.69 11.16
CA ASN A 197 2.36 -8.18 10.51
C ASN A 197 2.66 -7.32 9.27
N LEU A 198 3.86 -6.77 9.19
CA LEU A 198 4.29 -5.93 8.07
C LEU A 198 5.58 -6.46 7.44
N GLY A 199 5.57 -6.67 6.14
CA GLY A 199 6.70 -7.22 5.38
C GLY A 199 6.64 -6.85 3.91
N ALA A 200 7.64 -7.25 3.14
CA ALA A 200 7.60 -7.11 1.69
C ALA A 200 7.43 -8.49 1.05
N GLU A 201 6.65 -8.59 -0.02
CA GLU A 201 6.47 -9.86 -0.73
C GLU A 201 7.80 -10.39 -1.28
N ASN A 202 8.69 -9.47 -1.71
CA ASN A 202 9.98 -9.82 -2.28
C ASN A 202 11.06 -10.06 -1.21
N ASP A 203 10.68 -10.04 0.07
CA ASP A 203 11.45 -10.54 1.20
C ASP A 203 11.16 -12.02 1.42
N LEU A 204 12.12 -12.88 1.09
CA LEU A 204 11.96 -14.32 1.19
C LEU A 204 11.90 -14.87 2.63
N VAL A 205 12.19 -14.04 3.64
CA VAL A 205 12.02 -14.41 5.05
C VAL A 205 10.55 -14.26 5.44
N PHE A 206 9.91 -13.18 4.98
CA PHE A 206 8.53 -12.85 5.35
C PHE A 206 7.57 -13.97 4.93
N ARG A 207 6.69 -14.38 5.86
CA ARG A 207 5.67 -15.44 5.67
C ARG A 207 6.21 -16.84 5.34
N SER A 208 7.52 -17.04 5.33
CA SER A 208 8.17 -18.28 4.85
C SER A 208 7.83 -19.56 5.62
N LEU A 209 7.44 -19.47 6.90
CA LEU A 209 7.11 -20.62 7.74
C LEU A 209 5.60 -20.86 7.91
N GLY A 210 4.76 -19.93 7.45
CA GLY A 210 3.31 -20.01 7.65
C GLY A 210 2.89 -19.87 9.12
N THR A 211 1.83 -20.58 9.51
CA THR A 211 1.20 -20.52 10.83
C THR A 211 1.70 -21.61 11.78
N SER A 212 1.41 -21.49 13.08
CA SER A 212 1.72 -22.51 14.09
C SER A 212 1.03 -23.86 13.84
N THR A 213 0.00 -23.89 12.98
CA THR A 213 -0.73 -25.11 12.61
C THR A 213 -0.20 -25.79 11.35
N ASP A 214 0.63 -25.11 10.56
CA ASP A 214 1.21 -25.68 9.34
C ASP A 214 2.26 -26.73 9.72
N SER A 215 2.38 -27.80 8.91
CA SER A 215 3.45 -28.77 9.17
C SER A 215 4.81 -28.16 8.83
N VAL A 216 5.85 -28.54 9.58
CA VAL A 216 7.23 -28.11 9.30
C VAL A 216 7.63 -28.42 7.84
N ALA A 217 7.14 -29.53 7.27
CA ALA A 217 7.40 -29.89 5.88
C ALA A 217 6.70 -28.96 4.87
N GLU A 218 5.48 -28.51 5.18
CA GLU A 218 4.78 -27.49 4.38
C GLU A 218 5.51 -26.15 4.48
N GLY A 219 5.81 -25.66 5.69
CA GLY A 219 6.56 -24.42 5.88
C GLY A 219 7.90 -24.42 5.14
N PHE A 220 8.67 -25.52 5.19
CA PHE A 220 9.90 -25.61 4.39
C PHE A 220 9.65 -25.62 2.88
N ASN A 221 8.62 -26.34 2.39
CA ASN A 221 8.28 -26.30 0.97
C ASN A 221 7.86 -24.90 0.52
N GLU A 222 7.09 -24.17 1.32
CA GLU A 222 6.68 -22.78 1.04
C GLU A 222 7.90 -21.84 1.03
N ALA A 223 8.81 -21.96 2.01
CA ALA A 223 10.07 -21.22 2.05
C ALA A 223 11.01 -21.53 0.85
N PHE A 224 11.02 -22.77 0.38
CA PHE A 224 11.83 -23.19 -0.78
C PHE A 224 11.21 -22.77 -2.13
N LEU A 225 9.88 -22.77 -2.22
CA LEU A 225 9.15 -22.50 -3.46
C LEU A 225 8.71 -21.03 -3.59
N HIS A 226 8.91 -20.23 -2.54
CA HIS A 226 8.50 -18.82 -2.50
C HIS A 226 7.05 -18.65 -2.91
N LYS A 227 6.16 -19.24 -2.11
CA LYS A 227 4.72 -19.03 -2.31
C LYS A 227 4.26 -17.83 -1.50
N ASP A 228 3.74 -16.87 -2.23
CA ASP A 228 3.16 -15.63 -1.73
C ASP A 228 1.73 -15.88 -1.19
N ARG A 229 1.65 -16.60 -0.06
CA ARG A 229 0.37 -16.93 0.57
C ARG A 229 -0.17 -15.72 1.36
N PRO A 230 -1.43 -15.29 1.15
CA PRO A 230 -2.00 -14.18 1.90
C PRO A 230 -2.41 -14.57 3.33
N PHE A 231 -2.37 -13.62 4.26
CA PHE A 231 -2.87 -13.79 5.63
C PHE A 231 -3.64 -12.54 6.10
N GLY A 232 -4.72 -12.72 6.85
CA GLY A 232 -5.58 -11.61 7.28
C GLY A 232 -4.90 -10.62 8.25
N SER A 233 -3.81 -11.04 8.89
CA SER A 233 -2.97 -10.21 9.77
C SER A 233 -1.76 -9.58 9.10
N SER A 234 -1.47 -9.87 7.82
CA SER A 234 -0.34 -9.29 7.08
C SER A 234 -0.77 -8.30 6.01
N ASN A 235 0.15 -7.42 5.61
CA ASN A 235 0.13 -6.86 4.26
C ASN A 235 0.74 -7.88 3.29
N ASP A 236 0.15 -8.00 2.09
CA ASP A 236 0.50 -9.09 1.19
C ASP A 236 1.30 -8.62 -0.02
N ASN A 237 0.97 -7.45 -0.59
CA ASN A 237 1.44 -7.01 -1.92
C ASN A 237 2.38 -5.79 -1.88
N THR A 238 3.16 -5.64 -0.81
CA THR A 238 4.15 -4.55 -0.71
C THR A 238 5.50 -4.99 -1.28
N VAL A 239 6.05 -4.18 -2.19
CA VAL A 239 7.32 -4.41 -2.87
C VAL A 239 8.37 -3.41 -2.41
N ILE A 240 9.54 -3.90 -2.02
CA ILE A 240 10.74 -3.07 -1.85
C ILE A 240 11.46 -2.98 -3.19
N PHE A 241 11.32 -1.85 -3.87
CA PHE A 241 11.94 -1.60 -5.17
C PHE A 241 13.40 -1.14 -5.01
N ASN A 242 14.29 -2.10 -4.72
CA ASN A 242 15.72 -1.88 -4.60
C ASN A 242 16.50 -2.29 -5.87
N ASP A 243 17.81 -2.05 -5.89
CA ASP A 243 18.69 -2.33 -7.02
C ASP A 243 18.61 -3.78 -7.53
N PHE A 244 18.32 -4.74 -6.65
CA PHE A 244 18.20 -6.16 -7.00
C PHE A 244 16.85 -6.47 -7.62
N TYR A 245 15.78 -5.88 -7.08
CA TYR A 245 14.44 -6.00 -7.68
C TYR A 245 14.39 -5.32 -9.05
N ALA A 246 15.09 -4.21 -9.23
CA ALA A 246 15.23 -3.50 -10.49
C ALA A 246 15.98 -4.31 -11.57
N ASN A 247 16.90 -5.20 -11.17
CA ASN A 247 17.76 -5.92 -12.11
C ASN A 247 17.14 -7.26 -12.57
N PRO A 248 16.59 -7.35 -13.81
CA PRO A 248 16.00 -8.59 -14.34
C PRO A 248 17.01 -9.73 -14.54
N LEU A 249 18.30 -9.41 -14.60
CA LEU A 249 19.39 -10.35 -14.86
C LEU A 249 20.17 -10.73 -13.60
N SER A 250 19.59 -10.49 -12.40
CA SER A 250 20.23 -10.70 -11.10
C SER A 250 21.17 -11.93 -11.13
N PRO A 251 22.50 -11.73 -11.13
CA PRO A 251 23.47 -12.77 -11.49
C PRO A 251 23.68 -13.81 -10.39
N PHE A 252 22.86 -13.80 -9.35
CA PHE A 252 23.14 -14.45 -8.07
C PHE A 252 22.43 -15.81 -7.90
N GLY A 253 21.82 -16.36 -8.96
CA GLY A 253 21.19 -17.69 -8.92
C GLY A 253 19.73 -17.67 -8.46
N PRO A 254 19.12 -18.83 -8.16
CA PRO A 254 17.70 -18.91 -7.81
C PRO A 254 17.37 -18.12 -6.54
N LYS A 255 16.21 -17.43 -6.55
CA LYS A 255 15.67 -16.72 -5.38
C LYS A 255 15.24 -17.76 -4.33
N THR A 256 15.99 -17.85 -3.24
CA THR A 256 15.66 -18.71 -2.08
C THR A 256 16.15 -18.02 -0.81
N VAL A 257 15.55 -18.31 0.35
CA VAL A 257 15.99 -17.77 1.65
C VAL A 257 17.46 -18.10 1.98
N PHE A 258 18.02 -19.15 1.36
CA PHE A 258 19.42 -19.56 1.51
C PHE A 258 20.40 -18.80 0.60
N ASN A 259 19.88 -18.05 -0.37
CA ASN A 259 20.67 -17.20 -1.25
C ASN A 259 20.73 -15.79 -0.68
N VAL A 260 21.69 -15.54 0.22
CA VAL A 260 21.84 -14.25 0.94
C VAL A 260 21.89 -13.05 -0.02
N ILE A 261 22.50 -13.20 -1.19
CA ILE A 261 22.67 -12.11 -2.15
C ILE A 261 21.41 -11.91 -3.01
N GLY A 262 20.71 -12.99 -3.39
CA GLY A 262 19.53 -12.92 -4.27
C GLY A 262 18.18 -12.83 -3.56
N GLY A 263 18.09 -13.28 -2.31
CA GLY A 263 16.83 -13.55 -1.60
C GLY A 263 16.60 -12.78 -0.30
N VAL A 264 17.68 -12.28 0.32
CA VAL A 264 17.61 -11.56 1.61
C VAL A 264 17.91 -10.07 1.41
N ASN A 265 18.02 -9.60 0.17
CA ASN A 265 18.33 -8.19 -0.09
C ASN A 265 17.17 -7.26 0.29
N ALA A 266 15.92 -7.61 -0.02
CA ALA A 266 14.75 -6.84 0.42
C ALA A 266 14.66 -6.81 1.95
N HIS A 267 14.89 -7.97 2.58
CA HIS A 267 14.97 -8.13 4.03
C HIS A 267 15.99 -7.18 4.69
N ILE A 268 17.22 -7.13 4.15
CA ILE A 268 18.24 -6.24 4.68
C ILE A 268 17.89 -4.79 4.33
N THR A 269 17.54 -4.48 3.09
CA THR A 269 17.29 -3.10 2.63
C THR A 269 16.26 -2.41 3.53
N ASN A 270 15.12 -3.06 3.80
CA ASN A 270 14.06 -2.46 4.61
C ASN A 270 14.55 -2.05 6.00
N LEU A 271 15.37 -2.90 6.64
CA LEU A 271 15.91 -2.65 7.97
C LEU A 271 16.68 -1.32 8.06
N PHE A 272 17.20 -0.84 6.94
CA PHE A 272 17.97 0.41 6.86
C PHE A 272 17.14 1.60 6.36
N SER A 273 16.15 1.36 5.51
CA SER A 273 15.49 2.43 4.76
C SER A 273 13.99 2.61 5.02
N ASP A 274 13.39 1.75 5.85
CA ASP A 274 12.07 1.93 6.46
C ASP A 274 10.94 2.25 5.46
N ALA A 275 10.59 1.24 4.67
CA ALA A 275 9.47 1.34 3.74
C ALA A 275 8.14 1.61 4.46
N PHE A 276 7.95 1.10 5.68
CA PHE A 276 6.71 1.27 6.44
C PHE A 276 6.50 2.71 6.88
N ALA A 277 7.55 3.43 7.30
CA ALA A 277 7.46 4.87 7.56
C ALA A 277 7.13 5.66 6.30
N THR A 278 7.64 5.23 5.13
CA THR A 278 7.33 5.86 3.83
C THR A 278 5.86 5.68 3.47
N MET A 279 5.32 4.47 3.65
CA MET A 279 3.90 4.18 3.47
C MET A 279 3.04 4.96 4.48
N ALA A 280 3.42 5.00 5.75
CA ALA A 280 2.65 5.69 6.79
C ALA A 280 2.57 7.21 6.56
N ARG A 281 3.63 7.83 6.04
CA ARG A 281 3.66 9.27 5.76
C ARG A 281 3.04 9.66 4.40
N SER A 282 2.69 8.68 3.56
CA SER A 282 2.08 8.92 2.25
C SER A 282 0.76 9.68 2.39
N SER A 283 0.49 10.55 1.43
CA SER A 283 -0.80 11.22 1.29
C SER A 283 -1.93 10.20 0.98
N PHE A 284 -1.57 9.05 0.42
CA PHE A 284 -2.47 7.95 0.12
C PHE A 284 -2.61 6.93 1.26
N ALA A 285 -1.94 7.12 2.40
CA ALA A 285 -1.88 6.09 3.45
C ALA A 285 -3.25 5.65 4.02
N SER A 286 -4.27 6.50 3.95
CA SER A 286 -5.62 6.19 4.44
C SER A 286 -6.45 5.32 3.49
N ILE A 287 -6.05 5.21 2.23
CA ILE A 287 -6.71 4.42 1.17
C ILE A 287 -5.86 3.21 0.74
N MET A 288 -4.72 3.00 1.40
CA MET A 288 -3.96 1.77 1.24
C MET A 288 -4.57 0.70 2.14
N GLU A 289 -4.79 -0.49 1.60
CA GLU A 289 -5.24 -1.68 2.33
C GLU A 289 -4.16 -2.76 2.39
N LYS A 290 -4.49 -3.87 3.06
CA LYS A 290 -3.58 -4.99 3.27
C LYS A 290 -3.18 -5.69 1.97
N ASP A 291 -4.07 -5.73 1.00
CA ASP A 291 -3.92 -6.36 -0.31
C ASP A 291 -3.65 -5.35 -1.43
N SER A 292 -3.60 -4.05 -1.15
CA SER A 292 -3.17 -3.06 -2.14
C SER A 292 -1.75 -3.36 -2.62
N THR A 293 -1.53 -3.21 -3.92
CA THR A 293 -0.19 -3.24 -4.52
C THR A 293 0.54 -1.96 -4.13
N ILE A 294 1.64 -2.09 -3.39
CA ILE A 294 2.40 -0.93 -2.89
C ILE A 294 3.87 -1.09 -3.23
N VAL A 295 4.38 -0.27 -4.15
CA VAL A 295 5.78 -0.27 -4.58
C VAL A 295 6.52 0.88 -3.92
N VAL A 296 7.49 0.57 -3.06
CA VAL A 296 8.28 1.59 -2.34
C VAL A 296 9.68 1.70 -2.91
N ALA A 297 10.05 2.90 -3.38
CA ALA A 297 11.35 3.22 -3.95
C ALA A 297 12.47 3.10 -2.91
N GLN A 298 13.38 2.15 -3.13
CA GLN A 298 14.50 1.87 -2.22
C GLN A 298 15.80 1.68 -3.01
N LEU A 299 15.94 2.43 -4.11
CA LEU A 299 17.10 2.42 -5.00
C LEU A 299 18.32 3.11 -4.37
N SER A 300 19.50 2.64 -4.73
CA SER A 300 20.75 3.35 -4.42
C SER A 300 20.87 4.64 -5.22
N ASP A 301 21.69 5.58 -4.74
CA ASP A 301 22.02 6.82 -5.45
C ASP A 301 22.65 6.58 -6.83
N LEU A 302 23.20 5.38 -7.07
CA LEU A 302 23.78 5.00 -8.34
C LEU A 302 22.71 4.69 -9.39
N LEU A 303 21.65 3.96 -9.02
CA LEU A 303 20.62 3.51 -9.98
C LEU A 303 19.42 4.44 -10.07
N ARG A 304 19.09 5.18 -9.00
CA ARG A 304 17.95 6.10 -8.95
C ARG A 304 17.83 7.02 -10.19
N PRO A 305 18.91 7.63 -10.73
CA PRO A 305 18.79 8.52 -11.89
C PRO A 305 18.47 7.83 -13.22
N PHE A 306 18.47 6.49 -13.28
CA PHE A 306 18.39 5.73 -14.53
C PHE A 306 17.28 4.67 -14.56
N VAL A 307 16.73 4.34 -13.40
CA VAL A 307 15.77 3.24 -13.24
C VAL A 307 14.42 3.81 -12.84
N TRP A 308 13.39 3.44 -13.60
CA TRP A 308 12.01 3.70 -13.25
C TRP A 308 11.55 2.72 -12.17
N VAL A 309 11.03 3.26 -11.08
CA VAL A 309 10.28 2.52 -10.07
C VAL A 309 8.88 2.30 -10.63
N GLU A 310 8.50 1.04 -10.75
CA GLU A 310 7.27 0.59 -11.38
C GLU A 310 6.82 -0.72 -10.74
N ASP A 311 5.54 -1.04 -10.83
CA ASP A 311 5.13 -2.42 -10.63
C ASP A 311 5.63 -3.27 -11.81
N ALA A 312 6.51 -4.22 -11.52
CA ALA A 312 7.29 -4.93 -12.52
C ALA A 312 6.88 -6.40 -12.58
N ALA A 313 6.66 -6.91 -13.80
CA ALA A 313 6.38 -8.33 -14.02
C ALA A 313 7.55 -9.21 -13.56
N ARG A 314 7.45 -9.73 -12.32
CA ARG A 314 8.44 -10.59 -11.68
C ARG A 314 7.82 -11.93 -11.32
N SER A 315 8.63 -12.98 -11.28
CA SER A 315 8.20 -14.30 -10.79
C SER A 315 7.88 -14.35 -9.29
N THR A 316 8.04 -13.23 -8.59
CA THR A 316 7.85 -13.07 -7.14
C THR A 316 6.72 -12.10 -6.80
N SER A 317 6.00 -11.62 -7.83
CA SER A 317 4.83 -10.77 -7.72
C SER A 317 3.70 -11.49 -8.45
N SER A 318 2.49 -11.44 -7.88
CA SER A 318 1.27 -12.00 -8.50
C SER A 318 0.24 -10.95 -8.91
N HIS A 319 0.52 -9.68 -8.61
CA HIS A 319 -0.37 -8.52 -8.79
C HIS A 319 -0.04 -7.67 -10.02
N TYR A 320 0.95 -8.08 -10.83
CA TYR A 320 1.41 -7.27 -11.97
C TYR A 320 0.27 -6.77 -12.88
N GLY A 321 0.17 -5.45 -13.00
CA GLY A 321 -0.81 -4.77 -13.86
C GLY A 321 -2.14 -4.45 -13.18
N GLN A 322 -2.25 -4.66 -11.88
CA GLN A 322 -3.29 -4.08 -11.04
C GLN A 322 -2.98 -2.61 -10.71
N PRO A 323 -3.98 -1.81 -10.31
CA PRO A 323 -3.74 -0.52 -9.66
C PRO A 323 -2.67 -0.59 -8.56
N ALA A 324 -1.75 0.37 -8.55
CA ALA A 324 -0.63 0.37 -7.61
C ALA A 324 -0.37 1.74 -6.97
N PHE A 325 0.01 1.70 -5.70
CA PHE A 325 0.62 2.83 -5.01
C PHE A 325 2.14 2.81 -5.22
N ILE A 326 2.66 3.76 -5.99
CA ILE A 326 4.08 3.86 -6.35
C ILE A 326 4.70 5.03 -5.60
N LEU A 327 5.43 4.72 -4.52
CA LEU A 327 5.92 5.68 -3.55
C LEU A 327 7.41 5.93 -3.74
N GLY A 328 7.77 7.19 -3.99
CA GLY A 328 9.14 7.68 -4.10
C GLY A 328 9.85 7.85 -2.76
N SER A 329 10.79 8.78 -2.72
CA SER A 329 11.66 9.10 -1.58
C SER A 329 11.91 10.59 -1.49
N ASP A 330 12.66 11.07 -0.49
CA ASP A 330 13.02 12.51 -0.42
C ASP A 330 14.19 12.88 -1.38
N LYS A 331 14.33 12.16 -2.50
CA LYS A 331 15.35 12.35 -3.54
C LYS A 331 14.67 12.31 -4.91
N ALA A 332 15.32 12.90 -5.91
CA ALA A 332 14.85 12.86 -7.30
C ALA A 332 14.69 11.41 -7.82
N ASP A 333 13.45 10.96 -7.94
CA ASP A 333 13.04 9.63 -8.36
C ASP A 333 12.45 9.63 -9.78
N LEU A 334 12.49 8.44 -10.42
CA LEU A 334 11.79 8.17 -11.67
C LEU A 334 10.67 7.18 -11.35
N LEU A 335 9.42 7.60 -11.44
CA LEU A 335 8.24 6.79 -11.09
C LEU A 335 7.39 6.55 -12.34
N ARG A 336 6.97 5.30 -12.59
CA ARG A 336 6.18 4.95 -13.78
C ARG A 336 4.96 4.13 -13.39
N ASP A 337 3.82 4.50 -13.95
CA ASP A 337 2.56 3.78 -13.82
C ASP A 337 2.57 2.41 -14.54
N GLY A 338 1.58 1.61 -14.19
CA GLY A 338 1.11 0.46 -14.94
C GLY A 338 0.11 0.88 -16.00
N LYS A 339 -0.81 -0.03 -16.35
CA LYS A 339 -1.91 0.28 -17.29
C LYS A 339 -3.21 0.66 -16.60
N ALA A 340 -3.34 0.24 -15.35
CA ALA A 340 -4.51 0.43 -14.52
C ALA A 340 -4.46 1.83 -13.89
N SER A 341 -5.41 2.13 -13.01
CA SER A 341 -5.44 3.41 -12.29
C SER A 341 -4.39 3.43 -11.18
N ASP A 342 -3.34 4.25 -11.31
CA ASP A 342 -2.21 4.24 -10.38
C ASP A 342 -2.09 5.50 -9.50
N PHE A 343 -1.46 5.34 -8.34
CA PHE A 343 -1.25 6.40 -7.35
C PHE A 343 0.24 6.63 -7.13
N LEU A 344 0.78 7.72 -7.68
CA LEU A 344 2.22 7.99 -7.66
C LEU A 344 2.53 9.18 -6.74
N GLU A 345 3.44 9.01 -5.79
CA GLU A 345 3.86 10.08 -4.87
C GLU A 345 5.39 10.23 -4.85
N GLY A 346 5.88 11.42 -5.24
CA GLY A 346 7.31 11.73 -5.29
C GLY A 346 7.91 12.07 -3.92
N PHE A 347 7.13 12.67 -3.02
CA PHE A 347 7.55 13.29 -1.75
C PHE A 347 8.45 14.51 -1.92
N GLY A 348 9.73 14.33 -2.22
CA GLY A 348 10.66 15.44 -2.32
C GLY A 348 11.82 15.13 -3.24
N GLY A 349 12.31 16.13 -3.95
CA GLY A 349 13.24 15.89 -5.05
C GLY A 349 12.74 16.57 -6.31
N ASN A 350 13.44 16.37 -7.41
CA ASN A 350 12.92 16.77 -8.71
C ASN A 350 12.50 15.49 -9.40
N ASP A 351 11.25 15.11 -9.20
CA ASP A 351 10.76 13.80 -9.56
C ASP A 351 10.25 13.80 -11.00
N ARG A 352 10.35 12.63 -11.62
CA ARG A 352 9.83 12.42 -12.96
C ARG A 352 8.84 11.27 -12.97
N PHE A 353 7.66 11.55 -13.47
CA PHE A 353 6.58 10.60 -13.62
C PHE A 353 6.42 10.27 -15.10
N SER A 354 6.20 9.00 -15.43
CA SER A 354 5.82 8.57 -16.77
C SER A 354 4.46 7.94 -16.65
N LEU A 355 3.46 8.53 -17.30
CA LEU A 355 2.09 8.06 -17.28
C LEU A 355 1.69 7.49 -18.64
N SER A 356 0.87 6.46 -18.58
CA SER A 356 0.36 5.64 -19.66
C SER A 356 -1.17 5.63 -19.59
N THR A 357 -1.83 4.47 -19.67
CA THR A 357 -3.29 4.33 -19.63
C THR A 357 -3.82 4.38 -18.20
N GLY A 358 -5.12 4.12 -17.98
CA GLY A 358 -5.72 4.16 -16.65
C GLY A 358 -6.00 5.58 -16.14
N ASN A 359 -6.62 5.70 -14.97
CA ASN A 359 -6.83 6.99 -14.32
C ASN A 359 -5.79 7.16 -13.21
N ASP A 360 -4.84 8.09 -13.37
CA ASP A 360 -3.73 8.19 -12.41
C ASP A 360 -3.85 9.44 -11.55
N THR A 361 -3.48 9.26 -10.28
CA THR A 361 -3.26 10.36 -9.35
C THR A 361 -1.78 10.53 -9.08
N VAL A 362 -1.24 11.72 -9.31
CA VAL A 362 0.16 12.07 -9.09
C VAL A 362 0.27 13.18 -8.05
N ILE A 363 1.12 12.95 -7.05
CA ILE A 363 1.55 13.95 -6.07
C ILE A 363 3.05 14.15 -6.26
N GLY A 364 3.45 15.23 -6.92
CA GLY A 364 4.88 15.53 -7.14
C GLY A 364 5.62 15.75 -5.82
N GLY A 365 5.02 16.53 -4.93
CA GLY A 365 5.59 16.84 -3.63
C GLY A 365 6.43 18.11 -3.67
N SER A 366 7.62 18.08 -3.08
CA SER A 366 8.49 19.24 -2.98
C SER A 366 9.64 19.19 -3.98
N GLY A 367 9.70 20.19 -4.86
CA GLY A 367 10.84 20.41 -5.74
C GLY A 367 10.41 20.90 -7.11
N THR A 368 10.85 20.24 -8.17
CA THR A 368 10.41 20.58 -9.53
C THR A 368 10.13 19.30 -10.30
N ASP A 369 8.85 19.00 -10.38
CA ASP A 369 8.35 17.71 -10.76
C ASP A 369 7.82 17.74 -12.18
N THR A 370 8.08 16.66 -12.92
CA THR A 370 7.79 16.58 -14.35
C THR A 370 7.02 15.32 -14.67
N VAL A 371 5.84 15.48 -15.27
CA VAL A 371 5.02 14.37 -15.75
C VAL A 371 5.18 14.23 -17.26
N GLN A 372 5.55 13.05 -17.71
CA GLN A 372 5.61 12.67 -19.11
C GLN A 372 4.34 11.93 -19.50
N MET A 373 3.66 12.41 -20.55
CA MET A 373 2.41 11.86 -21.05
C MET A 373 2.56 11.42 -22.51
N ALA A 374 1.76 10.41 -22.90
CA ALA A 374 1.69 9.96 -24.28
C ALA A 374 0.91 10.96 -25.16
N GLY A 375 1.16 10.92 -26.48
CA GLY A 375 0.42 11.72 -27.45
C GLY A 375 0.93 13.16 -27.58
N SER A 376 -0.01 14.10 -27.76
CA SER A 376 0.25 15.53 -27.96
C SER A 376 -0.71 16.33 -27.10
N ILE A 377 -0.35 17.54 -26.71
CA ILE A 377 -1.20 18.42 -25.90
C ILE A 377 -2.61 18.66 -26.49
N ASP A 378 -2.75 18.53 -27.81
CA ASP A 378 -4.02 18.72 -28.51
C ASP A 378 -5.02 17.58 -28.30
N THR A 379 -4.55 16.39 -27.89
CA THR A 379 -5.43 15.25 -27.59
C THR A 379 -5.99 15.30 -26.18
N TYR A 380 -5.51 16.23 -25.35
CA TYR A 380 -5.97 16.37 -23.97
C TYR A 380 -6.78 17.64 -23.79
N GLU A 381 -7.75 17.57 -22.90
CA GLU A 381 -8.29 18.74 -22.23
C GLU A 381 -7.51 19.00 -20.94
N ALA A 382 -7.27 20.27 -20.62
CA ALA A 382 -6.54 20.68 -19.42
C ALA A 382 -7.47 21.53 -18.54
N ILE A 383 -7.60 21.15 -17.27
CA ILE A 383 -8.46 21.82 -16.29
C ILE A 383 -7.59 22.10 -15.06
N ARG A 384 -7.75 23.29 -14.48
CA ARG A 384 -7.00 23.70 -13.29
C ARG A 384 -7.98 24.01 -12.17
N LEU A 385 -7.97 23.17 -11.15
CA LEU A 385 -8.83 23.32 -10.00
C LEU A 385 -8.35 24.43 -9.05
N GLN A 386 -9.24 24.91 -8.18
CA GLN A 386 -8.95 26.02 -7.25
C GLN A 386 -7.83 25.71 -6.25
N ASP A 387 -7.69 24.45 -5.84
CA ASP A 387 -6.63 23.96 -4.95
C ASP A 387 -5.25 23.88 -5.65
N GLY A 388 -5.22 24.04 -6.97
CA GLY A 388 -4.02 23.93 -7.78
C GLY A 388 -3.83 22.57 -8.45
N THR A 389 -4.76 21.64 -8.30
CA THR A 389 -4.75 20.36 -9.02
C THR A 389 -4.90 20.61 -10.52
N LEU A 390 -4.02 19.98 -11.31
CA LEU A 390 -4.11 19.94 -12.76
C LEU A 390 -4.76 18.62 -13.17
N VAL A 391 -5.92 18.71 -13.82
CA VAL A 391 -6.59 17.56 -14.41
C VAL A 391 -6.36 17.57 -15.91
N MET A 392 -5.90 16.44 -16.44
CA MET A 392 -5.72 16.22 -17.88
C MET A 392 -6.62 15.06 -18.32
N ARG A 393 -7.63 15.35 -19.13
CA ARG A 393 -8.54 14.35 -19.69
C ARG A 393 -8.14 14.04 -21.12
N ASP A 394 -7.88 12.78 -21.44
CA ASP A 394 -7.67 12.35 -22.81
C ASP A 394 -9.00 12.33 -23.59
N LEU A 395 -9.07 13.08 -24.68
CA LEU A 395 -10.27 13.16 -25.53
C LEU A 395 -10.44 11.93 -26.43
N SER A 396 -9.45 11.04 -26.49
CA SER A 396 -9.56 9.79 -27.24
C SER A 396 -10.15 8.64 -26.42
N GLY A 397 -10.23 8.79 -25.09
CA GLY A 397 -10.68 7.76 -24.16
C GLY A 397 -9.69 6.60 -23.97
N GLN A 398 -8.46 6.71 -24.46
CA GLN A 398 -7.45 5.65 -24.40
C GLN A 398 -6.51 5.81 -23.21
N MET A 399 -6.16 7.06 -22.87
CA MET A 399 -5.15 7.35 -21.85
C MET A 399 -5.75 7.69 -20.48
N GLY A 400 -7.08 7.73 -20.37
CA GLY A 400 -7.80 8.04 -19.11
C GLY A 400 -7.65 9.48 -18.63
N LEU A 401 -8.00 9.69 -17.36
CA LEU A 401 -7.95 10.97 -16.67
C LEU A 401 -6.75 11.01 -15.72
N LYS A 402 -5.96 12.10 -15.77
CA LYS A 402 -4.78 12.27 -14.91
C LYS A 402 -4.99 13.44 -13.97
N GLU A 403 -4.93 13.18 -12.68
CA GLU A 403 -5.00 14.19 -11.62
C GLU A 403 -3.62 14.42 -11.05
N MET A 404 -3.15 15.68 -11.05
CA MET A 404 -1.78 16.00 -10.70
C MET A 404 -1.72 17.18 -9.75
N THR A 405 -1.14 16.95 -8.58
CA THR A 405 -0.85 17.99 -7.59
C THR A 405 0.66 18.20 -7.47
N SER A 406 1.06 19.45 -7.22
CA SER A 406 2.48 19.81 -7.07
C SER A 406 3.34 19.35 -8.25
N VAL A 407 2.87 19.57 -9.48
CA VAL A 407 3.61 19.28 -10.72
C VAL A 407 3.88 20.58 -11.47
N GLU A 408 5.14 20.85 -11.76
CA GLU A 408 5.58 22.09 -12.44
C GLU A 408 5.65 21.95 -13.96
N ARG A 409 5.83 20.74 -14.49
CA ARG A 409 6.02 20.52 -15.94
C ARG A 409 5.27 19.31 -16.47
N ILE A 410 4.66 19.48 -17.64
CA ILE A 410 4.10 18.40 -18.44
C ILE A 410 4.90 18.25 -19.74
N GLU A 411 5.27 17.04 -20.08
CA GLU A 411 6.07 16.72 -21.26
C GLU A 411 5.37 15.73 -22.19
N PHE A 412 5.35 16.04 -23.49
CA PHE A 412 4.82 15.16 -24.54
C PHE A 412 5.93 14.72 -25.50
N GLY A 413 6.01 13.41 -25.76
CA GLY A 413 6.98 12.81 -26.68
C GLY A 413 8.22 12.23 -25.99
N TRP A 414 8.94 11.34 -26.70
CA TRP A 414 10.01 10.51 -26.12
C TRP A 414 11.43 11.01 -26.40
N LEU A 415 11.74 11.33 -27.67
CA LEU A 415 13.12 11.65 -28.07
C LEU A 415 13.49 13.13 -27.80
N ILE A 416 12.55 14.03 -28.08
CA ILE A 416 12.65 15.47 -27.84
C ILE A 416 11.29 15.89 -27.29
N PRO A 417 11.08 15.82 -25.96
CA PRO A 417 9.79 16.15 -25.39
C PRO A 417 9.48 17.63 -25.59
N THR A 418 8.22 17.91 -25.91
CA THR A 418 7.68 19.25 -25.80
C THR A 418 7.28 19.48 -24.35
N SER A 419 7.95 20.41 -23.69
CA SER A 419 7.71 20.74 -22.29
C SER A 419 6.80 21.95 -22.16
N TYR A 420 5.80 21.83 -21.29
CA TYR A 420 4.89 22.88 -20.89
C TYR A 420 5.06 23.13 -19.39
N THR A 421 5.23 24.40 -19.02
CA THR A 421 5.24 24.83 -17.61
C THR A 421 3.81 24.99 -17.14
N VAL A 422 3.49 24.40 -16.00
CA VAL A 422 2.20 24.53 -15.34
C VAL A 422 2.15 25.89 -14.65
N THR A 423 1.24 26.77 -15.09
CA THR A 423 1.07 28.11 -14.50
C THR A 423 -0.33 28.25 -13.90
N ALA A 424 -0.61 29.38 -13.26
CA ALA A 424 -1.95 29.63 -12.71
C ALA A 424 -3.06 29.72 -13.77
N THR A 425 -2.74 29.96 -15.05
CA THR A 425 -3.75 30.28 -16.07
C THR A 425 -3.69 29.41 -17.33
N LYS A 426 -2.59 28.68 -17.54
CA LYS A 426 -2.35 27.89 -18.75
C LYS A 426 -1.17 26.93 -18.57
N LEU A 427 -1.05 25.98 -19.48
CA LEU A 427 0.20 25.28 -19.75
C LEU A 427 0.99 26.09 -20.78
N ASP A 428 2.09 26.70 -20.33
CA ASP A 428 2.89 27.67 -21.09
C ASP A 428 4.10 26.99 -21.72
N THR A 429 4.42 27.32 -22.97
CA THR A 429 5.63 26.79 -23.62
C THR A 429 6.32 27.84 -24.47
N PHE A 430 7.64 27.74 -24.60
CA PHE A 430 8.42 28.74 -25.31
C PHE A 430 8.34 28.61 -26.84
N LEU A 431 8.16 27.39 -27.35
CA LEU A 431 8.33 27.07 -28.78
C LEU A 431 7.03 26.74 -29.53
N PHE A 432 5.94 26.51 -28.81
CA PHE A 432 4.66 26.09 -29.37
C PHE A 432 3.50 26.93 -28.81
N ALA A 433 2.27 26.62 -29.22
CA ALA A 433 1.09 27.28 -28.69
C ALA A 433 0.80 26.77 -27.27
N ASP A 434 0.42 27.69 -26.40
CA ASP A 434 0.00 27.37 -25.03
C ASP A 434 -1.34 26.60 -25.02
N LYS A 435 -1.57 25.83 -23.95
CA LYS A 435 -2.88 25.24 -23.67
C LYS A 435 -3.59 26.01 -22.57
N THR A 436 -4.70 26.65 -22.91
CA THR A 436 -5.56 27.32 -21.93
C THR A 436 -6.37 26.31 -21.14
N TYR A 437 -6.57 26.56 -19.85
CA TYR A 437 -7.47 25.75 -19.05
C TYR A 437 -8.92 25.97 -19.45
N VAL A 438 -9.69 24.89 -19.45
CA VAL A 438 -11.11 24.92 -19.79
C VAL A 438 -11.93 25.26 -18.54
N ALA A 439 -13.07 25.94 -18.75
CA ALA A 439 -13.96 26.32 -17.67
C ALA A 439 -14.72 25.10 -17.13
N HIS A 440 -14.97 25.11 -15.82
CA HIS A 440 -15.58 24.02 -15.08
C HIS A 440 -16.34 24.54 -13.86
N VAL A 441 -17.07 23.65 -13.22
CA VAL A 441 -17.78 23.84 -11.94
C VAL A 441 -17.09 22.98 -10.89
N GLU A 442 -16.89 23.55 -9.71
CA GLU A 442 -16.38 22.84 -8.54
C GLU A 442 -17.38 22.92 -7.39
N GLY A 443 -17.47 21.83 -6.64
CA GLY A 443 -18.07 21.79 -5.32
C GLY A 443 -17.15 22.38 -4.25
N THR A 444 -17.23 21.78 -3.08
CA THR A 444 -16.52 22.15 -1.85
C THR A 444 -16.00 20.88 -1.20
N ALA A 445 -15.32 20.97 -0.05
CA ALA A 445 -14.88 19.78 0.68
C ALA A 445 -15.99 19.09 1.50
N GLY A 446 -17.27 19.33 1.21
CA GLY A 446 -18.38 18.65 1.87
C GLY A 446 -19.56 18.48 0.94
N ASP A 447 -20.52 17.65 1.36
CA ASP A 447 -21.63 17.16 0.53
C ASP A 447 -22.34 18.26 -0.29
N ASN A 448 -22.39 18.08 -1.60
CA ASN A 448 -22.93 19.00 -2.57
C ASN A 448 -24.00 18.37 -3.47
N ILE A 449 -24.83 19.24 -4.04
CA ILE A 449 -25.73 18.89 -5.14
C ILE A 449 -25.38 19.82 -6.29
N LEU A 450 -24.77 19.26 -7.32
CA LEU A 450 -24.28 19.96 -8.50
C LEU A 450 -25.11 19.53 -9.71
N ALA A 451 -25.38 20.48 -10.61
CA ALA A 451 -26.15 20.23 -11.82
C ALA A 451 -25.56 21.03 -12.98
N GLY A 452 -25.32 20.34 -14.10
CA GLY A 452 -24.92 20.92 -15.36
C GLY A 452 -26.10 21.51 -16.13
N THR A 453 -25.89 21.71 -17.42
CA THR A 453 -26.75 22.47 -18.30
C THR A 453 -27.26 21.59 -19.44
N ALA A 454 -27.48 22.19 -20.61
CA ALA A 454 -27.78 21.46 -21.84
C ALA A 454 -26.61 21.49 -22.84
N GLY A 455 -25.43 21.91 -22.36
CA GLY A 455 -24.19 21.99 -23.12
C GLY A 455 -23.14 21.03 -22.52
N ILE A 456 -21.90 21.14 -22.99
CA ILE A 456 -20.79 20.33 -22.45
C ILE A 456 -20.30 20.93 -21.15
N ASP A 457 -20.55 20.24 -20.05
CA ASP A 457 -20.19 20.63 -18.71
C ASP A 457 -19.01 19.80 -18.16
N ARG A 458 -18.29 20.40 -17.22
CA ARG A 458 -17.18 19.77 -16.47
C ARG A 458 -17.44 20.06 -15.01
N ILE A 459 -17.70 19.04 -14.22
CA ILE A 459 -18.17 19.19 -12.85
C ILE A 459 -17.34 18.30 -11.94
N PHE A 460 -16.76 18.91 -10.91
CA PHE A 460 -15.92 18.25 -9.91
C PHE A 460 -16.57 18.43 -8.53
N GLY A 461 -16.94 17.34 -7.86
CA GLY A 461 -17.49 17.35 -6.50
C GLY A 461 -16.46 17.77 -5.44
N LEU A 462 -15.24 17.26 -5.59
CA LEU A 462 -14.07 17.41 -4.71
C LEU A 462 -14.07 16.45 -3.54
N ALA A 463 -14.59 16.83 -2.37
CA ALA A 463 -14.65 15.92 -1.24
C ALA A 463 -16.01 16.05 -0.55
N GLY A 464 -16.45 15.00 0.15
CA GLY A 464 -17.82 14.89 0.64
C GLY A 464 -18.60 13.87 -0.19
N ASN A 465 -19.84 13.58 0.23
CA ASN A 465 -20.72 12.68 -0.51
C ASN A 465 -21.63 13.52 -1.41
N ASP A 466 -21.25 13.64 -2.67
CA ASP A 466 -21.82 14.54 -3.64
C ASP A 466 -22.90 13.87 -4.48
N ILE A 467 -23.80 14.70 -5.01
CA ILE A 467 -24.78 14.32 -6.03
C ILE A 467 -24.56 15.22 -7.23
N ILE A 468 -24.18 14.64 -8.36
CA ILE A 468 -23.79 15.37 -9.57
C ILE A 468 -24.67 14.93 -10.73
N HIS A 469 -25.34 15.89 -11.37
CA HIS A 469 -26.10 15.70 -12.62
C HIS A 469 -25.40 16.41 -13.77
N GLY A 470 -25.11 15.71 -14.87
CA GLY A 470 -24.53 16.30 -16.09
C GLY A 470 -25.56 17.13 -16.87
N GLY A 471 -26.77 16.60 -17.01
CA GLY A 471 -27.86 17.25 -17.73
C GLY A 471 -27.95 16.76 -19.16
N ALA A 472 -27.79 17.65 -20.14
CA ALA A 472 -27.69 17.21 -21.53
C ALA A 472 -26.40 17.72 -22.13
N GLY A 473 -25.71 16.92 -22.95
CA GLY A 473 -24.38 17.26 -23.41
C GLY A 473 -23.47 16.06 -23.33
N ASN A 474 -22.20 16.23 -23.68
CA ASN A 474 -21.21 15.18 -23.50
C ASN A 474 -20.30 15.62 -22.37
N ASP A 475 -20.67 15.26 -21.16
CA ASP A 475 -20.17 15.88 -19.94
C ASP A 475 -18.96 15.13 -19.35
N LEU A 476 -18.27 15.81 -18.44
CA LEU A 476 -17.24 15.23 -17.58
C LEU A 476 -17.68 15.42 -16.13
N LEU A 477 -17.96 14.32 -15.43
CA LEU A 477 -18.30 14.34 -14.01
C LEU A 477 -17.22 13.61 -13.21
N HIS A 478 -16.73 14.25 -12.14
CA HIS A 478 -15.79 13.66 -11.21
C HIS A 478 -16.31 13.84 -9.79
N GLY A 479 -16.55 12.75 -9.06
CA GLY A 479 -17.02 12.78 -7.67
C GLY A 479 -15.94 13.33 -6.74
N GLY A 480 -14.80 12.65 -6.72
CA GLY A 480 -13.66 13.01 -5.89
C GLY A 480 -13.56 12.08 -4.67
N VAL A 481 -13.43 12.63 -3.47
CA VAL A 481 -13.31 11.84 -2.23
C VAL A 481 -14.64 11.79 -1.48
N GLY A 482 -15.27 10.64 -1.40
CA GLY A 482 -16.50 10.39 -0.66
C GLY A 482 -17.36 9.35 -1.36
N ASN A 483 -18.58 9.12 -0.88
CA ASN A 483 -19.51 8.18 -1.54
C ASN A 483 -20.48 8.98 -2.40
N ASP A 484 -20.13 9.14 -3.66
CA ASP A 484 -20.77 10.05 -4.59
C ASP A 484 -21.87 9.39 -5.41
N ARG A 485 -22.74 10.21 -5.99
CA ARG A 485 -23.76 9.79 -6.97
C ARG A 485 -23.65 10.64 -8.22
N LEU A 486 -23.25 10.00 -9.31
CA LEU A 486 -23.03 10.66 -10.59
C LEU A 486 -24.08 10.20 -11.59
N PHE A 487 -24.78 11.17 -12.18
CA PHE A 487 -25.80 10.96 -13.20
C PHE A 487 -25.37 11.72 -14.46
N GLY A 488 -24.96 11.01 -15.52
CA GLY A 488 -24.62 11.63 -16.81
C GLY A 488 -25.83 12.26 -17.49
N ASP A 489 -27.00 11.66 -17.26
CA ASP A 489 -28.29 12.05 -17.84
C ASP A 489 -28.35 11.81 -19.37
N ALA A 490 -28.03 12.76 -20.24
CA ALA A 490 -28.20 12.59 -21.69
C ALA A 490 -27.02 13.09 -22.53
N GLY A 491 -26.41 12.17 -23.27
CA GLY A 491 -25.34 12.38 -24.24
C GLY A 491 -24.24 11.37 -23.99
N ASP A 492 -23.07 11.54 -24.60
CA ASP A 492 -21.96 10.61 -24.38
C ASP A 492 -21.06 11.17 -23.26
N ASP A 493 -21.22 10.66 -22.04
CA ASP A 493 -20.63 11.24 -20.83
C ASP A 493 -19.42 10.44 -20.32
N ASP A 494 -18.45 11.13 -19.69
CA ASP A 494 -17.40 10.50 -18.90
C ASP A 494 -17.63 10.73 -17.40
N LEU A 495 -17.83 9.66 -16.63
CA LEU A 495 -18.06 9.68 -15.19
C LEU A 495 -16.90 8.99 -14.46
N TYR A 496 -16.34 9.68 -13.47
CA TYR A 496 -15.28 9.18 -12.58
C TYR A 496 -15.76 9.31 -11.14
N GLY A 497 -15.98 8.21 -10.43
CA GLY A 497 -16.40 8.21 -9.02
C GLY A 497 -15.31 8.82 -8.14
N GLY A 498 -14.15 8.18 -8.10
CA GLY A 498 -12.96 8.67 -7.42
C GLY A 498 -12.58 7.76 -6.26
N ILE A 499 -12.56 8.28 -5.04
CA ILE A 499 -12.25 7.52 -3.83
C ILE A 499 -13.51 7.45 -2.96
N GLY A 500 -14.02 6.24 -2.74
CA GLY A 500 -15.17 5.93 -1.91
C GLY A 500 -16.12 4.99 -2.64
N ASN A 501 -17.29 4.69 -2.04
CA ASN A 501 -18.24 3.77 -2.67
C ASN A 501 -19.26 4.58 -3.48
N ASP A 502 -19.06 4.64 -4.78
CA ASP A 502 -19.78 5.54 -5.66
C ASP A 502 -20.95 4.85 -6.37
N VAL A 503 -21.91 5.65 -6.84
CA VAL A 503 -23.00 5.19 -7.70
C VAL A 503 -22.96 5.98 -9.01
N LEU A 504 -22.75 5.29 -10.11
CA LEU A 504 -22.63 5.86 -11.44
C LEU A 504 -23.78 5.40 -12.35
N GLU A 505 -24.55 6.36 -12.86
CA GLU A 505 -25.60 6.15 -13.88
C GLU A 505 -25.26 7.02 -15.09
N GLY A 506 -24.77 6.40 -16.18
CA GLY A 506 -24.44 7.14 -17.41
C GLY A 506 -25.67 7.80 -18.06
N GLY A 507 -26.78 7.06 -18.11
CA GLY A 507 -28.03 7.56 -18.66
C GLY A 507 -28.19 7.21 -20.14
N ALA A 508 -28.42 8.22 -20.99
CA ALA A 508 -28.73 8.04 -22.40
C ALA A 508 -27.58 8.48 -23.31
N GLY A 509 -26.83 7.53 -23.84
CA GLY A 509 -25.79 7.79 -24.84
C GLY A 509 -24.76 6.67 -24.82
N ASN A 510 -23.52 6.94 -25.21
CA ASN A 510 -22.43 5.98 -25.05
C ASN A 510 -21.49 6.51 -23.98
N ASP A 511 -21.64 5.99 -22.77
CA ASP A 511 -20.97 6.56 -21.60
C ASP A 511 -19.71 5.78 -21.24
N ARG A 512 -18.73 6.47 -20.65
CA ARG A 512 -17.54 5.87 -20.08
C ARG A 512 -17.56 6.08 -18.57
N LEU A 513 -17.55 5.00 -17.82
CA LEU A 513 -17.71 4.99 -16.37
C LEU A 513 -16.46 4.38 -15.73
N SER A 514 -15.95 5.04 -14.70
CA SER A 514 -14.88 4.56 -13.83
C SER A 514 -15.32 4.76 -12.38
N GLY A 515 -15.38 3.69 -11.61
CA GLY A 515 -15.69 3.76 -10.17
C GLY A 515 -14.54 4.37 -9.38
N GLY A 516 -13.32 3.90 -9.63
CA GLY A 516 -12.13 4.29 -8.87
C GLY A 516 -11.88 3.35 -7.70
N ILE A 517 -11.48 3.90 -6.54
CA ILE A 517 -11.23 3.11 -5.33
C ILE A 517 -12.52 2.99 -4.53
N GLY A 518 -13.02 1.78 -4.34
CA GLY A 518 -14.12 1.48 -3.42
C GLY A 518 -14.99 0.36 -3.95
N SER A 519 -16.12 0.09 -3.29
CA SER A 519 -17.14 -0.82 -3.82
C SER A 519 -18.17 -0.02 -4.59
N ASP A 520 -18.03 0.03 -5.90
CA ASP A 520 -18.82 0.93 -6.73
C ASP A 520 -20.07 0.28 -7.31
N VAL A 521 -21.05 1.10 -7.65
CA VAL A 521 -22.32 0.66 -8.21
C VAL A 521 -22.49 1.30 -9.58
N PHE A 522 -22.45 0.47 -10.62
CA PHE A 522 -22.77 0.89 -11.99
C PHE A 522 -24.24 0.57 -12.28
N ASP A 523 -25.09 1.62 -12.30
CA ASP A 523 -26.54 1.47 -12.39
C ASP A 523 -27.06 1.56 -13.84
N PHE A 524 -27.46 0.39 -14.36
CA PHE A 524 -28.14 0.22 -15.65
C PHE A 524 -29.61 -0.22 -15.44
N SER A 525 -30.23 0.10 -14.31
CA SER A 525 -31.63 -0.24 -14.05
C SER A 525 -32.62 0.65 -14.82
N ASN A 526 -32.23 1.89 -15.09
CA ASN A 526 -33.04 2.84 -15.85
C ASN A 526 -32.76 2.79 -17.37
N SER A 527 -31.90 1.86 -17.83
CA SER A 527 -31.23 1.89 -19.14
C SER A 527 -32.04 2.54 -20.26
N ALA A 528 -31.58 3.73 -20.66
CA ALA A 528 -31.83 4.27 -21.98
C ALA A 528 -30.96 3.53 -23.02
N SER A 529 -31.17 3.84 -24.30
CA SER A 529 -30.39 3.25 -25.40
C SER A 529 -28.94 3.72 -25.37
N GLY A 530 -27.96 2.83 -25.54
CA GLY A 530 -26.56 3.22 -25.37
C GLY A 530 -25.53 2.12 -25.54
N ARG A 531 -24.25 2.47 -25.61
CA ARG A 531 -23.15 1.49 -25.56
C ARG A 531 -22.10 1.99 -24.60
N ASP A 532 -22.19 1.50 -23.38
CA ASP A 532 -21.42 2.03 -22.26
C ASP A 532 -20.19 1.18 -22.02
N VAL A 533 -19.18 1.79 -21.42
CA VAL A 533 -17.89 1.20 -21.12
C VAL A 533 -17.57 1.44 -19.66
N VAL A 534 -17.49 0.37 -18.87
CA VAL A 534 -16.96 0.41 -17.50
C VAL A 534 -15.49 0.01 -17.57
N THR A 535 -14.63 0.85 -16.99
CA THR A 535 -13.20 0.79 -17.28
C THR A 535 -12.37 0.03 -16.26
N ASP A 536 -12.93 -0.15 -15.07
CA ASP A 536 -12.27 -0.60 -13.85
C ASP A 536 -13.12 -1.60 -13.05
N PHE A 537 -14.10 -2.27 -13.68
CA PHE A 537 -15.00 -3.17 -12.97
C PHE A 537 -14.24 -4.32 -12.28
N ASN A 538 -14.25 -4.31 -10.94
CA ASN A 538 -13.46 -5.19 -10.09
C ASN A 538 -11.94 -5.17 -10.42
N ASP A 539 -11.38 -4.04 -10.85
CA ASP A 539 -9.97 -3.94 -11.27
C ASP A 539 -8.97 -3.86 -10.10
N GLY A 540 -9.46 -3.56 -8.89
CA GLY A 540 -8.81 -3.80 -7.62
C GLY A 540 -7.92 -2.66 -7.13
N VAL A 541 -8.43 -1.91 -6.15
CA VAL A 541 -7.65 -1.45 -4.97
C VAL A 541 -8.43 -1.70 -3.71
N GLU A 542 -9.76 -1.67 -3.79
CA GLU A 542 -10.70 -1.98 -2.71
C GLU A 542 -12.01 -2.42 -3.35
N GLY A 543 -12.84 -3.10 -2.57
CA GLY A 543 -14.25 -3.24 -2.88
C GLY A 543 -14.63 -4.29 -3.92
N HIS A 544 -15.93 -4.50 -4.01
CA HIS A 544 -16.53 -5.41 -4.96
C HIS A 544 -17.63 -4.64 -5.65
N ASP A 545 -17.43 -4.39 -6.93
CA ASP A 545 -18.35 -3.60 -7.71
C ASP A 545 -19.66 -4.36 -7.93
N THR A 546 -20.70 -3.59 -8.17
CA THR A 546 -22.03 -4.11 -8.44
C THR A 546 -22.59 -3.50 -9.71
N LEU A 547 -22.95 -4.36 -10.64
CA LEU A 547 -23.74 -4.02 -11.81
C LEU A 547 -25.23 -4.13 -11.47
N VAL A 548 -25.96 -3.02 -11.49
CA VAL A 548 -27.41 -3.02 -11.26
C VAL A 548 -28.14 -3.08 -12.59
N VAL A 549 -29.06 -4.03 -12.74
CA VAL A 549 -29.79 -4.25 -13.99
C VAL A 549 -31.29 -4.43 -13.73
N SER A 550 -32.13 -3.87 -14.60
CA SER A 550 -33.59 -3.96 -14.46
C SER A 550 -34.12 -5.39 -14.60
N ALA A 551 -35.08 -5.77 -13.74
CA ALA A 551 -35.86 -6.99 -13.87
C ALA A 551 -36.66 -7.07 -15.20
N THR A 552 -36.79 -5.96 -15.93
CA THR A 552 -37.40 -5.91 -17.26
C THR A 552 -36.48 -6.44 -18.36
N LEU A 553 -35.17 -6.27 -18.21
CA LEU A 553 -34.14 -6.78 -19.13
C LEU A 553 -33.78 -8.23 -18.80
N PHE A 554 -33.46 -8.51 -17.54
CA PHE A 554 -33.06 -9.84 -17.08
C PHE A 554 -33.78 -10.21 -15.78
N LYS A 555 -34.31 -11.43 -15.69
CA LYS A 555 -35.12 -11.84 -14.53
C LYS A 555 -34.29 -12.22 -13.29
N THR A 556 -33.04 -12.61 -13.49
CA THR A 556 -32.14 -13.11 -12.43
C THR A 556 -30.69 -12.74 -12.73
N ALA A 557 -29.86 -12.67 -11.70
CA ALA A 557 -28.41 -12.50 -11.82
C ALA A 557 -27.76 -13.60 -12.67
N ASP A 558 -28.16 -14.87 -12.49
CA ASP A 558 -27.73 -15.98 -13.34
C ASP A 558 -27.98 -15.72 -14.84
N ALA A 559 -29.11 -15.08 -15.17
CA ALA A 559 -29.45 -14.78 -16.56
C ALA A 559 -28.49 -13.73 -17.14
N VAL A 560 -28.13 -12.70 -16.35
CA VAL A 560 -27.15 -11.69 -16.74
C VAL A 560 -25.78 -12.32 -16.97
N LEU A 561 -25.27 -13.10 -15.99
CA LEU A 561 -23.97 -13.77 -16.10
C LEU A 561 -23.88 -14.68 -17.33
N SER A 562 -24.95 -15.43 -17.62
CA SER A 562 -25.00 -16.29 -18.81
C SER A 562 -25.07 -15.53 -20.14
N HIS A 563 -25.37 -14.23 -20.11
CA HIS A 563 -25.50 -13.39 -21.28
C HIS A 563 -24.22 -12.61 -21.62
N PHE A 564 -23.26 -12.56 -20.70
CA PHE A 564 -21.95 -12.00 -20.98
C PHE A 564 -21.23 -12.82 -22.06
N VAL A 565 -20.59 -12.11 -23.00
CA VAL A 565 -19.76 -12.69 -24.05
C VAL A 565 -18.36 -12.10 -23.92
N GLN A 566 -17.34 -12.97 -23.91
CA GLN A 566 -15.95 -12.52 -23.96
C GLN A 566 -15.60 -12.06 -25.38
N ILE A 567 -15.11 -10.83 -25.51
CA ILE A 567 -14.56 -10.27 -26.75
C ILE A 567 -13.16 -9.73 -26.47
N GLY A 568 -12.13 -10.43 -26.96
CA GLY A 568 -10.75 -10.04 -26.65
C GLY A 568 -10.48 -10.17 -25.14
N ALA A 569 -10.08 -9.06 -24.51
CA ALA A 569 -9.88 -8.98 -23.06
C ALA A 569 -11.15 -8.59 -22.29
N ASP A 570 -12.23 -8.20 -22.98
CA ASP A 570 -13.37 -7.52 -22.37
C ASP A 570 -14.58 -8.46 -22.23
N ALA A 571 -15.37 -8.26 -21.17
CA ALA A 571 -16.65 -8.91 -20.95
C ALA A 571 -17.78 -8.00 -21.44
N VAL A 572 -18.59 -8.47 -22.39
CA VAL A 572 -19.64 -7.65 -23.01
C VAL A 572 -21.02 -8.21 -22.69
N LEU A 573 -21.86 -7.40 -22.06
CA LEU A 573 -23.29 -7.66 -21.85
C LEU A 573 -24.09 -6.83 -22.84
N SER A 574 -25.05 -7.44 -23.54
CA SER A 574 -25.88 -6.74 -24.52
C SER A 574 -27.37 -7.04 -24.33
N TRP A 575 -28.23 -6.12 -24.72
CA TRP A 575 -29.68 -6.28 -24.72
C TRP A 575 -30.31 -5.51 -25.88
N ALA A 576 -31.63 -5.57 -25.97
CA ALA A 576 -32.36 -4.83 -27.01
C ALA A 576 -32.26 -3.32 -26.75
N GLY A 577 -31.42 -2.63 -27.52
CA GLY A 577 -31.26 -1.18 -27.45
C GLY A 577 -29.99 -0.70 -26.77
N GLY A 578 -29.20 -1.58 -26.16
CA GLY A 578 -27.90 -1.19 -25.59
C GLY A 578 -26.96 -2.32 -25.20
N SER A 579 -25.79 -1.94 -24.68
CA SER A 579 -24.77 -2.84 -24.18
C SER A 579 -23.88 -2.16 -23.15
N VAL A 580 -23.27 -2.94 -22.26
CA VAL A 580 -22.14 -2.50 -21.45
C VAL A 580 -20.92 -3.39 -21.72
N VAL A 581 -19.76 -2.76 -21.87
CA VAL A 581 -18.45 -3.40 -21.98
C VAL A 581 -17.72 -3.20 -20.66
N LEU A 582 -17.32 -4.29 -20.01
CA LEU A 582 -16.40 -4.26 -18.87
C LEU A 582 -15.00 -4.52 -19.43
N THR A 583 -14.14 -3.49 -19.46
CA THR A 583 -12.84 -3.59 -20.11
C THR A 583 -11.86 -4.39 -19.28
N GLU A 584 -11.04 -5.20 -19.95
CA GLU A 584 -10.04 -6.07 -19.31
C GLU A 584 -10.59 -7.08 -18.27
N THR A 585 -11.92 -7.16 -18.11
CA THR A 585 -12.61 -8.14 -17.26
C THR A 585 -12.84 -9.46 -17.99
N ARG A 586 -12.52 -10.58 -17.36
CA ARG A 586 -12.88 -11.91 -17.87
C ARG A 586 -14.25 -12.31 -17.40
N VAL A 587 -15.04 -12.90 -18.30
CA VAL A 587 -16.37 -13.45 -17.94
C VAL A 587 -16.27 -14.53 -16.85
N SER A 588 -15.14 -15.24 -16.76
CA SER A 588 -14.90 -16.24 -15.71
C SER A 588 -14.75 -15.65 -14.31
N ASP A 589 -14.46 -14.36 -14.23
CA ASP A 589 -14.14 -13.66 -12.99
C ASP A 589 -15.38 -12.91 -12.46
N LEU A 590 -16.53 -13.04 -13.16
CA LEU A 590 -17.83 -12.54 -12.74
C LEU A 590 -18.61 -13.63 -11.97
N HIS A 591 -19.30 -13.21 -10.92
CA HIS A 591 -20.00 -14.01 -9.93
C HIS A 591 -21.40 -13.44 -9.65
N LEU A 592 -22.21 -14.21 -8.92
CA LEU A 592 -23.57 -13.77 -8.56
C LEU A 592 -23.60 -12.54 -7.63
N GLY A 593 -22.51 -12.32 -6.89
CA GLY A 593 -22.37 -11.14 -6.04
C GLY A 593 -22.25 -9.84 -6.84
N ASP A 594 -21.80 -9.91 -8.09
CA ASP A 594 -21.54 -8.75 -8.95
C ASP A 594 -22.83 -8.14 -9.52
N ILE A 595 -23.94 -8.87 -9.44
CA ILE A 595 -25.16 -8.50 -10.17
C ILE A 595 -26.33 -8.30 -9.21
N LEU A 596 -26.87 -7.08 -9.21
CA LEU A 596 -28.11 -6.76 -8.51
C LEU A 596 -29.25 -6.57 -9.51
N ILE A 597 -30.35 -7.29 -9.31
CA ILE A 597 -31.58 -7.12 -10.10
C ILE A 597 -32.59 -6.31 -9.30
N VAL A 598 -33.11 -5.24 -9.91
CA VAL A 598 -34.08 -4.31 -9.30
C VAL A 598 -35.41 -4.23 -10.04
#